data_AF-A0A1Q7Y8B3-F1
#
_entry.id   AF-A0A1Q7Y8B3-F1
#
_cell.length_a   1.000
_cell.length_b   1.000
_cell.length_c   1.000
_cell.angle_alpha   90.00
_cell.angle_beta   90.00
_cell.angle_gamma   90.00
#
_symmetry.space_group_name_H-M   'P 1'
#
loop_
_entity.id
_entity.type
_entity.pdbx_description
1 polymer ?
#
loop_
_entity_poly.entity_id
_entity_poly.type
_entity_poly.pdbx_seq_one_letter_code
_entity_poly.pdbx_strand_id
1 'polypeptide(L)'
;MSAPLTIPEVAERLFNFPHDRYLYIGGFMRSVAWAAGTLVLLEIFIDIRKNWRLLLPWFASLMATMVTLMTWGRGILLTNSKADLLDSILPTLMGITEVCLFSILSPRLNRVDPNPDLNKRVSFEPWHWWLLVLAIHALLAVFLVWNRISLTDIVNDFDLQLQPLAKEYMQWMHDDRFGAAIGFGWFFGLWMLMTLVIRRVKFFRCGLRYATLYAFLALLPIGIYSLVVYNAEKQRQRTDEFVFSVPTKSVELGQSPEQIEGILGQPERKGNLGSKVVYVYRDMKIIFLNGKVSDVQ
;
A
#
# COMPACT_ATOMS: atom_id res chain seq x y z
N MET A 1 6.29 -8.47 23.26
CA MET A 1 6.96 -8.53 21.94
C MET A 1 6.19 -9.54 21.11
N SER A 2 5.89 -9.23 19.85
CA SER A 2 5.28 -10.19 18.93
C SER A 2 6.26 -11.32 18.63
N ALA A 3 5.75 -12.52 18.36
CA ALA A 3 6.58 -13.61 17.84
C ALA A 3 7.22 -13.18 16.50
N PRO A 4 8.45 -13.63 16.18
CA PRO A 4 9.02 -13.43 14.85
C PRO A 4 8.11 -14.04 13.78
N LEU A 5 7.95 -13.33 12.66
CA LEU A 5 7.19 -13.76 11.51
C LEU A 5 7.88 -14.96 10.86
N THR A 6 7.11 -16.00 10.56
CA THR A 6 7.57 -17.28 10.02
C THR A 6 7.14 -17.48 8.57
N ILE A 7 7.79 -18.41 7.85
CA ILE A 7 7.44 -18.74 6.46
C ILE A 7 5.99 -19.23 6.32
N PRO A 8 5.48 -20.15 7.16
CA PRO A 8 4.08 -20.59 7.08
C PRO A 8 3.10 -19.42 7.24
N GLU A 9 3.35 -18.49 8.16
CA GLU A 9 2.49 -17.31 8.35
C GLU A 9 2.49 -16.39 7.12
N VAL A 10 3.66 -16.17 6.48
CA VAL A 10 3.71 -15.36 5.24
C VAL A 10 3.01 -16.10 4.10
N ALA A 11 3.17 -17.42 3.98
CA ALA A 11 2.47 -18.24 2.99
C ALA A 11 0.94 -18.19 3.18
N GLU A 12 0.48 -18.29 4.42
CA GLU A 12 -0.94 -18.15 4.77
C GLU A 12 -1.45 -16.76 4.40
N ARG A 13 -0.71 -15.70 4.74
CA ARG A 13 -1.05 -14.32 4.35
C ARG A 13 -1.13 -14.16 2.84
N LEU A 14 -0.20 -14.73 2.08
CA LEU A 14 -0.19 -14.70 0.61
C LEU A 14 -1.43 -15.40 0.05
N PHE A 15 -1.79 -16.57 0.60
CA PHE A 15 -2.96 -17.34 0.20
C PHE A 15 -4.28 -16.59 0.51
N ASN A 16 -4.38 -16.01 1.70
CA ASN A 16 -5.55 -15.25 2.14
C ASN A 16 -5.59 -13.82 1.61
N PHE A 17 -4.49 -13.30 1.05
CA PHE A 17 -4.36 -11.92 0.60
C PHE A 17 -5.51 -11.43 -0.30
N PRO A 18 -6.00 -12.20 -1.29
CA PRO A 18 -7.14 -11.76 -2.11
C PRO A 18 -8.44 -11.59 -1.32
N HIS A 19 -8.65 -12.40 -0.28
CA HIS A 19 -9.85 -12.38 0.57
C HIS A 19 -9.76 -11.26 1.60
N ASP A 20 -8.62 -11.15 2.30
CA ASP A 20 -8.44 -10.21 3.41
C ASP A 20 -8.31 -8.76 2.95
N ARG A 21 -8.00 -8.53 1.66
CA ARG A 21 -7.85 -7.18 1.08
C ARG A 21 -9.04 -6.25 1.37
N TYR A 22 -10.24 -6.81 1.50
CA TYR A 22 -11.47 -6.06 1.73
C TYR A 22 -11.81 -5.83 3.21
N LEU A 23 -11.17 -6.56 4.13
CA LEU A 23 -11.51 -6.54 5.55
C LEU A 23 -10.79 -5.45 6.34
N TYR A 24 -9.67 -4.96 5.84
CA TYR A 24 -8.89 -3.92 6.50
C TYR A 24 -9.47 -2.52 6.27
N ILE A 25 -9.26 -1.62 7.23
CA ILE A 25 -9.66 -0.21 7.15
C ILE A 25 -9.14 0.48 5.88
N GLY A 26 -7.94 0.10 5.43
CA GLY A 26 -7.36 0.57 4.16
C GLY A 26 -8.14 0.12 2.94
N GLY A 27 -8.73 -1.09 2.95
CA GLY A 27 -9.64 -1.56 1.91
C GLY A 27 -10.93 -0.73 1.86
N PHE A 28 -11.56 -0.53 3.03
CA PHE A 28 -12.79 0.26 3.15
C PHE A 28 -12.62 1.72 2.69
N MET A 29 -11.61 2.43 3.20
CA MET A 29 -11.36 3.83 2.84
C MET A 29 -11.11 3.99 1.34
N ARG A 30 -10.46 3.01 0.71
CA ARG A 30 -10.25 3.02 -0.75
C ARG A 30 -11.53 2.78 -1.52
N SER A 31 -12.41 1.89 -1.07
CA SER A 31 -13.73 1.73 -1.70
C SER A 31 -14.51 3.05 -1.67
N VAL A 32 -14.42 3.81 -0.58
CA VAL A 32 -15.01 5.16 -0.48
C VAL A 32 -14.34 6.14 -1.46
N ALA A 33 -13.00 6.17 -1.52
CA ALA A 33 -12.28 7.03 -2.47
C ALA A 33 -12.60 6.69 -3.93
N TRP A 34 -12.69 5.41 -4.28
CA TRP A 34 -13.05 4.97 -5.63
C TRP A 34 -14.51 5.24 -5.96
N ALA A 35 -15.43 5.10 -5.00
CA ALA A 35 -16.82 5.52 -5.20
C ALA A 35 -16.89 7.03 -5.50
N ALA A 36 -16.17 7.87 -4.74
CA ALA A 36 -16.04 9.29 -5.05
C ALA A 36 -15.42 9.52 -6.45
N GLY A 37 -14.37 8.78 -6.80
CA GLY A 37 -13.76 8.80 -8.12
C GLY A 37 -14.73 8.48 -9.24
N THR A 38 -15.54 7.43 -9.09
CA THR A 38 -16.58 7.03 -10.06
C THR A 38 -17.64 8.11 -10.22
N LEU A 39 -18.13 8.69 -9.11
CA LEU A 39 -19.13 9.76 -9.17
C LEU A 39 -18.59 10.99 -9.93
N VAL A 40 -17.36 11.40 -9.64
CA VAL A 40 -16.68 12.51 -10.33
C VAL A 40 -16.48 12.19 -11.82
N LEU A 41 -16.10 10.95 -12.15
CA LEU A 41 -15.94 10.52 -13.54
C LEU A 41 -17.26 10.59 -14.32
N LEU A 42 -18.36 10.15 -13.71
CA LEU A 42 -19.69 10.27 -14.31
C LEU A 42 -20.06 11.74 -14.55
N GLU A 43 -19.78 12.64 -13.60
CA GLU A 43 -19.99 14.07 -13.78
C GLU A 43 -19.16 14.66 -14.93
N ILE A 44 -17.91 14.20 -15.09
CA ILE A 44 -17.08 14.58 -16.23
C ILE A 44 -17.73 14.11 -17.54
N PHE A 45 -18.24 12.88 -17.59
CA PHE A 45 -18.87 12.33 -18.80
C PHE A 45 -20.21 12.96 -19.18
N ILE A 46 -21.01 13.44 -18.21
CA ILE A 46 -22.27 14.14 -18.48
C ILE A 46 -22.07 15.33 -19.44
N ASP A 47 -20.95 16.05 -19.32
CA ASP A 47 -20.58 17.14 -20.23
C ASP A 47 -19.11 17.03 -20.62
N ILE A 48 -18.78 15.92 -21.30
CA ILE A 48 -17.40 15.57 -21.67
C ILE A 48 -16.75 16.66 -22.52
N ARG A 49 -17.51 17.33 -23.40
CA ARG A 49 -16.98 18.41 -24.26
C ARG A 49 -16.45 19.58 -23.43
N LYS A 50 -17.09 19.89 -22.29
CA LYS A 50 -16.65 20.95 -21.39
C LYS A 50 -15.61 20.48 -20.38
N ASN A 51 -15.71 19.22 -19.93
CA ASN A 51 -14.95 18.71 -18.78
C ASN A 51 -13.79 17.78 -19.12
N TRP A 52 -13.53 17.47 -20.40
CA TRP A 52 -12.48 16.50 -20.81
C TRP A 52 -11.10 16.79 -20.19
N ARG A 53 -10.78 18.07 -19.93
CA ARG A 53 -9.52 18.50 -19.29
C ARG A 53 -9.29 17.92 -17.89
N LEU A 54 -10.35 17.50 -17.22
CA LEU A 54 -10.30 16.91 -15.87
C LEU A 54 -9.98 15.41 -15.89
N LEU A 55 -10.04 14.75 -17.06
CA LEU A 55 -9.78 13.31 -17.18
C LEU A 55 -8.34 12.94 -16.81
N LEU A 56 -7.34 13.71 -17.25
CA LEU A 56 -5.95 13.37 -16.95
C LEU A 56 -5.60 13.55 -15.46
N PRO A 57 -5.98 14.65 -14.79
CA PRO A 57 -5.89 14.73 -13.33
C PRO A 57 -6.65 13.61 -12.61
N TRP A 58 -7.81 13.21 -13.14
CA TRP A 58 -8.59 12.09 -12.60
C TRP A 58 -7.81 10.76 -12.71
N PHE A 59 -7.22 10.46 -13.87
CA PHE A 59 -6.37 9.27 -14.07
C PHE A 59 -5.13 9.31 -13.18
N ALA A 60 -4.48 10.46 -13.05
CA ALA A 60 -3.35 10.63 -12.14
C ALA A 60 -3.76 10.39 -10.67
N SER A 61 -4.96 10.81 -10.27
CA SER A 61 -5.52 10.54 -8.93
C SER A 61 -5.79 9.05 -8.73
N LEU A 62 -6.39 8.38 -9.72
CA LEU A 62 -6.59 6.93 -9.71
C LEU A 62 -5.24 6.20 -9.53
N MET A 63 -4.23 6.59 -10.33
CA MET A 63 -2.90 6.00 -10.23
C MET A 63 -2.23 6.25 -8.87
N ALA A 64 -2.42 7.43 -8.27
CA ALA A 64 -1.94 7.71 -6.91
C ALA A 64 -2.58 6.75 -5.88
N THR A 65 -3.90 6.53 -5.96
CA THR A 65 -4.59 5.57 -5.07
C THR A 65 -4.16 4.12 -5.31
N MET A 66 -3.85 3.77 -6.57
CA MET A 66 -3.32 2.45 -6.92
C MET A 66 -1.92 2.23 -6.34
N VAL A 67 -1.06 3.25 -6.32
CA VAL A 67 0.23 3.18 -5.63
C VAL A 67 0.03 2.87 -4.15
N THR A 68 -0.82 3.63 -3.45
CA THR A 68 -1.14 3.38 -2.04
C THR A 68 -1.65 1.96 -1.80
N LEU A 69 -2.52 1.47 -2.69
CA LEU A 69 -3.10 0.13 -2.61
C LEU A 69 -2.04 -0.96 -2.75
N MET A 70 -1.17 -0.86 -3.74
CA MET A 70 -0.20 -1.91 -4.06
C MET A 70 0.96 -1.93 -3.06
N THR A 71 1.49 -0.77 -2.67
CA THR A 71 2.61 -0.70 -1.71
C THR A 71 2.18 -1.08 -0.29
N TRP A 72 0.96 -0.70 0.12
CA TRP A 72 0.41 -1.12 1.40
C TRP A 72 0.09 -2.63 1.44
N GLY A 73 -0.43 -3.17 0.34
CA GLY A 73 -0.66 -4.62 0.20
C GLY A 73 0.61 -5.43 0.42
N ARG A 74 1.72 -4.99 -0.20
CA ARG A 74 3.06 -5.54 0.04
C ARG A 74 3.49 -5.41 1.50
N GLY A 75 3.19 -4.27 2.14
CA GLY A 75 3.40 -4.05 3.57
C GLY A 75 2.78 -5.17 4.40
N ILE A 76 1.47 -5.36 4.32
CA ILE A 76 0.73 -6.35 5.15
C ILE A 76 1.36 -7.74 5.14
N LEU A 77 1.83 -8.18 3.97
CA LEU A 77 2.44 -9.50 3.81
C LEU A 77 3.64 -9.70 4.73
N LEU A 78 4.51 -8.70 4.82
CA LEU A 78 5.81 -8.80 5.49
C LEU A 78 5.88 -8.03 6.82
N THR A 79 4.84 -7.29 7.18
CA THR A 79 4.79 -6.58 8.45
C THR A 79 4.37 -7.49 9.59
N ASN A 80 5.19 -7.61 10.63
CA ASN A 80 4.79 -8.24 11.89
C ASN A 80 3.79 -7.34 12.68
N SER A 81 3.13 -7.90 13.69
CA SER A 81 2.05 -7.29 14.49
C SER A 81 2.44 -6.10 15.38
N LYS A 82 3.63 -5.53 15.21
CA LYS A 82 4.00 -4.24 15.79
C LYS A 82 3.25 -3.15 15.03
N ALA A 83 2.02 -2.87 15.47
CA ALA A 83 1.25 -1.72 15.04
C ALA A 83 1.26 -0.68 16.17
N ASP A 84 1.39 0.59 15.80
CA ASP A 84 1.24 1.70 16.72
C ASP A 84 0.04 2.58 16.35
N LEU A 85 -0.15 3.68 17.08
CA LEU A 85 -1.25 4.60 16.82
C LEU A 85 -1.13 5.24 15.42
N LEU A 86 0.10 5.50 14.94
CA LEU A 86 0.33 6.12 13.64
C LEU A 86 -0.06 5.20 12.49
N ASP A 87 0.11 3.89 12.64
CA ASP A 87 -0.37 2.88 11.68
C ASP A 87 -1.91 2.87 11.52
N SER A 88 -2.66 3.51 12.42
CA SER A 88 -4.12 3.71 12.26
C SER A 88 -4.46 5.11 11.74
N ILE A 89 -3.78 6.14 12.25
CA ILE A 89 -4.04 7.55 11.89
C ILE A 89 -3.63 7.84 10.45
N LEU A 90 -2.41 7.46 10.05
CA LEU A 90 -1.85 7.84 8.76
C LEU A 90 -2.61 7.23 7.57
N PRO A 91 -3.01 5.94 7.57
CA PRO A 91 -3.85 5.39 6.51
C PRO A 91 -5.24 6.04 6.44
N THR A 92 -5.79 6.44 7.58
CA THR A 92 -7.09 7.14 7.62
C THR A 92 -6.99 8.52 6.97
N LEU A 93 -5.96 9.30 7.33
CA LEU A 93 -5.67 10.59 6.69
C LEU A 93 -5.36 10.44 5.19
N MET A 94 -4.66 9.37 4.82
CA MET A 94 -4.40 9.03 3.43
C MET A 94 -5.70 8.82 2.67
N GLY A 95 -6.61 7.98 3.19
CA GLY A 95 -7.92 7.74 2.58
C GLY A 95 -8.77 8.99 2.43
N ILE A 96 -8.78 9.88 3.43
CA ILE A 96 -9.45 11.20 3.32
C ILE A 96 -8.82 12.03 2.20
N THR A 97 -7.50 12.04 2.10
CA THR A 97 -6.78 12.76 1.05
C THR A 97 -7.08 12.18 -0.35
N GLU A 98 -7.22 10.86 -0.47
CA GLU A 98 -7.63 10.18 -1.70
C GLU A 98 -9.05 10.57 -2.13
N VAL A 99 -10.00 10.68 -1.19
CA VAL A 99 -11.34 11.23 -1.48
C VAL A 99 -11.24 12.67 -1.99
N CYS A 100 -10.38 13.50 -1.38
CA CYS A 100 -10.16 14.89 -1.82
C CYS A 100 -9.55 14.98 -3.23
N LEU A 101 -8.64 14.07 -3.60
CA LEU A 101 -8.04 14.03 -4.95
C LEU A 101 -9.10 13.94 -6.05
N PHE A 102 -10.15 13.16 -5.84
CA PHE A 102 -11.27 13.07 -6.77
C PHE A 102 -12.26 14.22 -6.59
N SER A 103 -12.66 14.51 -5.35
CA SER A 103 -13.73 15.47 -5.06
C SER A 103 -13.41 16.86 -5.62
N ILE A 104 -12.14 17.27 -5.56
CA ILE A 104 -11.69 18.57 -6.06
C ILE A 104 -11.80 18.72 -7.59
N LEU A 105 -11.95 17.61 -8.30
CA LEU A 105 -12.15 17.55 -9.74
C LEU A 105 -13.65 17.53 -10.11
N SER A 106 -14.58 17.52 -9.15
CA SER A 106 -16.03 17.56 -9.44
C SER A 106 -16.42 18.83 -10.19
N PRO A 107 -17.01 18.71 -11.40
CA PRO A 107 -17.56 19.86 -12.13
C PRO A 107 -18.61 20.66 -11.35
N ARG A 108 -19.32 20.03 -10.39
CA ARG A 108 -20.35 20.71 -9.59
C ARG A 108 -19.76 21.73 -8.62
N LEU A 109 -18.57 21.50 -8.09
CA LEU A 109 -17.87 22.49 -7.25
C LEU A 109 -17.59 23.79 -8.02
N ASN A 110 -17.45 23.72 -9.34
CA ASN A 110 -17.26 24.89 -10.19
C ASN A 110 -18.57 25.64 -10.53
N ARG A 111 -19.75 25.10 -10.16
CA ARG A 111 -21.07 25.72 -10.44
C ARG A 111 -21.62 26.52 -9.27
N VAL A 112 -21.05 26.37 -8.07
CA VAL A 112 -21.49 27.09 -6.86
C VAL A 112 -20.87 28.48 -6.87
N ASP A 113 -21.45 29.39 -7.64
CA ASP A 113 -21.10 30.81 -7.58
C ASP A 113 -22.34 31.62 -7.18
N PRO A 114 -22.49 31.98 -5.89
CA PRO A 114 -23.68 32.66 -5.40
C PRO A 114 -23.70 34.17 -5.72
N ASN A 115 -22.61 34.77 -6.24
CA ASN A 115 -22.58 36.21 -6.51
C ASN A 115 -21.76 36.58 -7.77
N PRO A 116 -22.43 36.94 -8.89
CA PRO A 116 -21.75 37.31 -10.14
C PRO A 116 -20.88 38.58 -10.01
N ASP A 117 -21.09 39.42 -9.00
CA ASP A 117 -20.36 40.69 -8.84
C ASP A 117 -18.99 40.54 -8.14
N LEU A 118 -18.76 39.48 -7.37
CA LEU A 118 -17.44 39.23 -6.74
C LEU A 118 -16.40 38.66 -7.72
N ASN A 119 -16.84 38.20 -8.89
CA ASN A 119 -16.05 37.35 -9.79
C ASN A 119 -15.03 38.08 -10.67
N LYS A 120 -14.93 39.40 -10.58
CA LYS A 120 -13.95 40.17 -11.38
C LYS A 120 -12.53 40.16 -10.83
N ARG A 121 -12.30 39.63 -9.62
CA ARG A 121 -10.97 39.58 -8.99
C ARG A 121 -10.49 38.12 -8.80
N VAL A 122 -10.08 37.48 -9.89
CA VAL A 122 -9.29 36.23 -9.91
C VAL A 122 -9.98 35.06 -9.19
N SER A 123 -10.96 34.43 -9.84
CA SER A 123 -11.53 33.18 -9.33
C SER A 123 -10.55 32.02 -9.52
N PHE A 124 -9.99 31.55 -8.41
CA PHE A 124 -9.17 30.35 -8.38
C PHE A 124 -10.12 29.15 -8.44
N GLU A 125 -10.22 28.46 -9.58
CA GLU A 125 -11.09 27.28 -9.66
C GLU A 125 -10.58 26.19 -8.68
N PRO A 126 -11.46 25.50 -7.92
CA PRO A 126 -11.09 24.52 -6.90
C PRO A 126 -10.03 23.50 -7.35
N TRP A 127 -10.11 22.98 -8.57
CA TRP A 127 -9.18 21.97 -9.09
C TRP A 127 -7.72 22.46 -9.22
N HIS A 128 -7.43 23.76 -9.14
CA HIS A 128 -6.04 24.24 -9.13
C HIS A 128 -5.26 23.78 -7.88
N TRP A 129 -5.98 23.46 -6.80
CA TRP A 129 -5.41 22.90 -5.58
C TRP A 129 -5.08 21.40 -5.70
N TRP A 130 -5.42 20.75 -6.81
CA TRP A 130 -5.18 19.32 -7.02
C TRP A 130 -3.71 18.91 -6.80
N LEU A 131 -2.75 19.72 -7.27
CA LEU A 131 -1.32 19.47 -7.05
C LEU A 131 -0.94 19.56 -5.56
N LEU A 132 -1.57 20.44 -4.78
CA LEU A 132 -1.34 20.50 -3.33
C LEU A 132 -1.89 19.24 -2.65
N VAL A 133 -3.06 18.76 -3.06
CA VAL A 133 -3.64 17.53 -2.52
C VAL A 133 -2.74 16.32 -2.85
N LEU A 134 -2.20 16.24 -4.07
CA LEU A 134 -1.18 15.24 -4.44
C LEU A 134 0.09 15.35 -3.59
N ALA A 135 0.56 16.56 -3.32
CA ALA A 135 1.70 16.78 -2.44
C ALA A 135 1.41 16.26 -1.03
N ILE A 136 0.26 16.60 -0.45
CA ILE A 136 -0.16 16.11 0.88
C ILE A 136 -0.25 14.58 0.89
N HIS A 137 -0.80 13.97 -0.15
CA HIS A 137 -0.85 12.51 -0.31
C HIS A 137 0.56 11.90 -0.28
N ALA A 138 1.50 12.46 -1.04
CA ALA A 138 2.88 11.99 -1.05
C ALA A 138 3.59 12.18 0.30
N LEU A 139 3.32 13.29 1.00
CA LEU A 139 3.85 13.56 2.33
C LEU A 139 3.34 12.55 3.37
N LEU A 140 2.05 12.21 3.33
CA LEU A 140 1.48 11.17 4.18
C LEU A 140 2.12 9.80 3.91
N ALA A 141 2.40 9.47 2.64
CA ALA A 141 3.16 8.27 2.31
C ALA A 141 4.57 8.28 2.90
N VAL A 142 5.29 9.41 2.88
CA VAL A 142 6.61 9.54 3.53
C VAL A 142 6.51 9.20 5.02
N PHE A 143 5.54 9.79 5.72
CA PHE A 143 5.37 9.55 7.16
C PHE A 143 4.97 8.10 7.47
N LEU A 144 4.07 7.52 6.67
CA LEU A 144 3.63 6.14 6.85
C LEU A 144 4.78 5.16 6.67
N VAL A 145 5.53 5.29 5.58
CA VAL A 145 6.67 4.39 5.30
C VAL A 145 7.80 4.61 6.30
N TRP A 146 8.05 5.85 6.72
CA TRP A 146 9.02 6.13 7.78
C TRP A 146 8.62 5.48 9.11
N ASN A 147 7.35 5.60 9.53
CA ASN A 147 6.84 4.93 10.72
C ASN A 147 7.15 3.43 10.66
N ARG A 148 6.81 2.81 9.52
CA ARG A 148 6.99 1.38 9.32
C ARG A 148 8.45 0.94 9.35
N ILE A 149 9.35 1.70 8.72
CA ILE A 149 10.80 1.46 8.79
C ILE A 149 11.27 1.52 10.25
N SER A 150 10.79 2.49 11.03
CA SER A 150 11.24 2.68 12.42
C SER A 150 10.77 1.59 13.38
N LEU A 151 9.64 0.94 13.08
CA LEU A 151 9.07 -0.13 13.90
C LEU A 151 9.61 -1.52 13.54
N THR A 152 10.22 -1.68 12.36
CA THR A 152 10.64 -2.97 11.84
C THR A 152 12.08 -3.29 12.28
N ASP A 153 12.23 -4.41 12.99
CA ASP A 153 13.52 -4.97 13.40
C ASP A 153 13.74 -6.32 12.70
N ILE A 154 14.66 -6.36 11.74
CA ILE A 154 14.89 -7.56 10.91
C ILE A 154 15.23 -8.79 11.76
N VAL A 155 15.99 -8.63 12.84
CA VAL A 155 16.49 -9.76 13.64
C VAL A 155 15.39 -10.29 14.56
N ASN A 156 14.61 -9.40 15.15
CA ASN A 156 13.60 -9.76 16.14
C ASN A 156 12.21 -10.02 15.54
N ASP A 157 11.90 -9.46 14.37
CA ASP A 157 10.58 -9.57 13.74
C ASP A 157 10.46 -10.69 12.71
N PHE A 158 11.56 -11.32 12.29
CA PHE A 158 11.57 -12.35 11.26
C PHE A 158 12.40 -13.55 11.69
N ASP A 159 11.90 -14.75 11.36
CA ASP A 159 12.70 -15.97 11.45
C ASP A 159 13.97 -15.86 10.57
N LEU A 160 15.03 -16.57 10.95
CA LEU A 160 16.34 -16.59 10.29
C LEU A 160 16.22 -16.85 8.78
N GLN A 161 15.28 -17.70 8.36
CA GLN A 161 15.05 -18.04 6.95
C GLN A 161 14.40 -16.88 6.17
N LEU A 162 13.65 -16.00 6.83
CA LEU A 162 13.00 -14.84 6.21
C LEU A 162 13.88 -13.58 6.24
N GLN A 163 14.95 -13.53 7.04
CA GLN A 163 15.81 -12.35 7.13
C GLN A 163 16.38 -11.86 5.80
N PRO A 164 16.74 -12.70 4.80
CA PRO A 164 17.14 -12.22 3.47
C PRO A 164 16.03 -11.44 2.77
N LEU A 165 14.80 -11.97 2.77
CA LEU A 165 13.63 -11.30 2.20
C LEU A 165 13.27 -10.03 2.98
N ALA A 166 13.42 -10.05 4.31
CA ALA A 166 13.20 -8.88 5.15
C ALA A 166 14.18 -7.74 4.83
N LYS A 167 15.44 -8.05 4.49
CA LYS A 167 16.41 -7.05 4.01
C LYS A 167 16.00 -6.47 2.66
N GLU A 168 15.57 -7.30 1.70
CA GLU A 168 15.02 -6.81 0.42
C GLU A 168 13.81 -5.89 0.67
N TYR A 169 12.89 -6.30 1.55
CA TYR A 169 11.71 -5.53 1.94
C TYR A 169 12.07 -4.16 2.56
N MET A 170 13.05 -4.11 3.46
CA MET A 170 13.51 -2.84 4.03
C MET A 170 14.07 -1.92 2.96
N GLN A 171 14.81 -2.45 1.98
CA GLN A 171 15.28 -1.65 0.85
C GLN A 171 14.11 -1.10 0.04
N TRP A 172 13.10 -1.90 -0.28
CA TRP A 172 11.90 -1.44 -0.99
C TRP A 172 11.17 -0.33 -0.23
N MET A 173 11.10 -0.41 1.11
CA MET A 173 10.53 0.67 1.92
C MET A 173 11.36 1.95 1.87
N HIS A 174 12.70 1.84 1.89
CA HIS A 174 13.55 3.02 1.73
C HIS A 174 13.36 3.69 0.37
N ASP A 175 13.26 2.89 -0.70
CA ASP A 175 13.00 3.37 -2.05
C ASP A 175 11.62 4.05 -2.16
N ASP A 176 10.58 3.45 -1.57
CA ASP A 176 9.23 4.03 -1.54
C ASP A 176 9.19 5.36 -0.78
N ARG A 177 9.84 5.43 0.39
CA ARG A 177 9.94 6.67 1.17
C ARG A 177 10.66 7.76 0.37
N PHE A 178 11.76 7.40 -0.29
CA PHE A 178 12.53 8.33 -1.11
C PHE A 178 11.73 8.83 -2.31
N GLY A 179 11.08 7.91 -3.04
CA GLY A 179 10.20 8.24 -4.16
C GLY A 179 9.04 9.14 -3.75
N ALA A 180 8.39 8.85 -2.61
CA ALA A 180 7.34 9.69 -2.06
C ALA A 180 7.83 11.09 -1.65
N ALA A 181 9.03 11.20 -1.08
CA ALA A 181 9.62 12.49 -0.70
C ALA A 181 9.96 13.36 -1.92
N ILE A 182 10.52 12.75 -2.99
CA ILE A 182 10.72 13.43 -4.27
C ILE A 182 9.37 13.88 -4.84
N GLY A 183 8.36 13.00 -4.84
CA GLY A 183 7.01 13.30 -5.30
C GLY A 183 6.42 14.50 -4.55
N PHE A 184 6.51 14.52 -3.22
CA PHE A 184 6.07 15.64 -2.39
C PHE A 184 6.74 16.95 -2.81
N GLY A 185 8.07 17.00 -2.86
CA GLY A 185 8.81 18.20 -3.24
C GLY A 185 8.46 18.69 -4.64
N TRP A 186 8.30 17.76 -5.59
CA TRP A 186 7.90 18.05 -6.97
C TRP A 186 6.49 18.66 -7.06
N PHE A 187 5.47 17.99 -6.51
CA PHE A 187 4.10 18.48 -6.58
C PHE A 187 3.90 19.79 -5.81
N PHE A 188 4.54 19.91 -4.64
CA PHE A 188 4.48 21.14 -3.84
C PHE A 188 5.17 22.31 -4.58
N GLY A 189 6.36 22.08 -5.15
CA GLY A 189 7.08 23.07 -5.93
C GLY A 189 6.29 23.52 -7.16
N LEU A 190 5.69 22.57 -7.90
CA LEU A 190 4.80 22.89 -9.02
C LEU A 190 3.58 23.70 -8.57
N TRP A 191 2.91 23.29 -7.49
CA TRP A 191 1.77 24.03 -6.95
C TRP A 191 2.15 25.47 -6.55
N MET A 192 3.29 25.66 -5.87
CA MET A 192 3.79 26.99 -5.54
C MET A 192 4.08 27.82 -6.78
N LEU A 193 4.82 27.24 -7.75
CA LEU A 193 5.16 27.91 -9.00
C LEU A 193 3.89 28.34 -9.74
N MET A 194 2.92 27.43 -9.87
CA MET A 194 1.63 27.73 -10.49
C MET A 194 0.90 28.85 -9.74
N THR A 195 0.83 28.80 -8.41
CA THR A 195 0.17 29.84 -7.61
C THR A 195 0.84 31.22 -7.81
N LEU A 196 2.17 31.27 -7.88
CA LEU A 196 2.93 32.50 -8.11
C LEU A 196 2.76 33.03 -9.55
N VAL A 197 2.81 32.15 -10.55
CA VAL A 197 2.65 32.51 -11.97
C VAL A 197 1.22 32.97 -12.26
N ILE A 198 0.21 32.22 -11.80
CA ILE A 198 -1.21 32.53 -11.95
C ILE A 198 -1.52 33.92 -11.37
N ARG A 199 -0.96 34.25 -10.19
CA ARG A 199 -1.17 35.56 -9.55
C ARG A 199 -0.57 36.73 -10.32
N ARG A 200 0.57 36.52 -10.99
CA ARG A 200 1.30 37.61 -11.68
C ARG A 200 0.89 37.80 -13.13
N VAL A 201 0.49 36.73 -13.81
CA VAL A 201 0.41 36.71 -15.26
C VAL A 201 -1.04 36.82 -15.72
N LYS A 202 -1.48 38.06 -16.05
CA LYS A 202 -2.78 38.32 -16.72
C LYS A 202 -2.94 37.58 -18.06
N PHE A 203 -1.84 37.11 -18.66
CA PHE A 203 -1.79 36.39 -19.94
C PHE A 203 -2.56 35.07 -19.95
N PHE A 204 -2.85 34.51 -18.77
CA PHE A 204 -3.56 33.24 -18.67
C PHE A 204 -5.10 33.36 -18.60
N ARG A 205 -5.70 34.48 -19.00
CA ARG A 205 -7.17 34.61 -19.09
C ARG A 205 -7.86 33.62 -20.03
N CYS A 206 -7.12 32.88 -20.86
CA CYS A 206 -7.67 31.90 -21.78
C CYS A 206 -7.63 30.48 -21.17
N GLY A 207 -8.78 29.99 -20.70
CA GLY A 207 -8.90 28.71 -19.98
C GLY A 207 -8.39 27.47 -20.72
N LEU A 208 -8.24 27.53 -22.05
CA LEU A 208 -7.70 26.43 -22.86
C LEU A 208 -6.20 26.18 -22.58
N ARG A 209 -5.41 27.23 -22.33
CA ARG A 209 -3.96 27.11 -22.08
C ARG A 209 -3.67 26.44 -20.74
N TYR A 210 -4.51 26.69 -19.73
CA TYR A 210 -4.41 26.01 -18.44
C TYR A 210 -4.71 24.52 -18.54
N ALA A 211 -5.75 24.16 -19.30
CA ALA A 211 -6.11 22.77 -19.50
C ALA A 211 -4.95 21.96 -20.09
N THR A 212 -4.29 22.48 -21.12
CA THR A 212 -3.13 21.82 -21.74
C THR A 212 -1.94 21.70 -20.78
N LEU A 213 -1.66 22.73 -19.98
CA LEU A 213 -0.60 22.68 -18.98
C LEU A 213 -0.86 21.59 -17.94
N TYR A 214 -2.06 21.54 -17.36
CA TYR A 214 -2.40 20.53 -16.37
C TYR A 214 -2.48 19.11 -16.95
N ALA A 215 -2.96 18.98 -18.19
CA ALA A 215 -2.89 17.72 -18.93
C ALA A 215 -1.44 17.21 -19.00
N PHE A 216 -0.50 18.08 -19.38
CA PHE A 216 0.92 17.73 -19.43
C PHE A 216 1.49 17.40 -18.05
N LEU A 217 1.16 18.21 -17.03
CA LEU A 217 1.59 17.98 -15.65
C LEU A 217 1.02 16.69 -15.05
N ALA A 218 -0.11 16.18 -15.56
CA ALA A 218 -0.72 14.93 -15.12
C ALA A 218 -0.15 13.68 -15.83
N LEU A 219 0.42 13.80 -17.03
CA LEU A 219 1.01 12.65 -17.75
C LEU A 219 2.24 12.07 -17.04
N LEU A 220 3.13 12.95 -16.54
CA LEU A 220 4.31 12.53 -15.81
C LEU A 220 3.98 11.67 -14.57
N PRO A 221 3.11 12.10 -13.63
CA PRO A 221 2.75 11.27 -12.48
C PRO A 221 2.04 9.99 -12.88
N ILE A 222 1.21 9.97 -13.95
CA ILE A 222 0.63 8.71 -14.46
C ILE A 222 1.71 7.70 -14.82
N GLY A 223 2.74 8.13 -15.56
CA GLY A 223 3.85 7.26 -15.96
C GLY A 223 4.66 6.75 -14.78
N ILE A 224 5.03 7.65 -13.86
CA ILE A 224 5.79 7.31 -12.65
C ILE A 224 4.99 6.35 -11.76
N TYR A 225 3.72 6.65 -11.49
CA TYR A 225 2.88 5.80 -10.66
C TYR A 225 2.61 4.44 -11.29
N SER A 226 2.49 4.36 -12.62
CA SER A 226 2.39 3.06 -13.32
C SER A 226 3.62 2.20 -13.09
N LEU A 227 4.81 2.80 -13.13
CA LEU A 227 6.07 2.11 -12.84
C LEU A 227 6.11 1.64 -11.37
N VAL A 228 5.67 2.47 -10.42
CA VAL A 228 5.61 2.09 -9.00
C VAL A 228 4.63 0.93 -8.78
N VAL A 229 3.45 0.97 -9.38
CA VAL A 229 2.45 -0.11 -9.34
C VAL A 229 3.02 -1.41 -9.91
N TYR A 230 3.69 -1.34 -11.06
CA TYR A 230 4.34 -2.48 -11.68
C TYR A 230 5.44 -3.08 -10.78
N ASN A 231 6.30 -2.23 -10.21
CA ASN A 231 7.36 -2.67 -9.31
C ASN A 231 6.81 -3.29 -8.02
N ALA A 232 5.75 -2.72 -7.44
CA ALA A 232 5.09 -3.26 -6.26
C ALA A 232 4.51 -4.66 -6.51
N GLU A 233 3.91 -4.89 -7.67
CA GLU A 233 3.43 -6.21 -8.07
C GLU A 233 4.59 -7.20 -8.28
N LYS A 234 5.68 -6.78 -8.92
CA LYS A 234 6.87 -7.63 -9.08
C LYS A 234 7.47 -8.03 -7.72
N GLN A 235 7.50 -7.12 -6.75
CA GLN A 235 7.98 -7.40 -5.39
C GLN A 235 7.05 -8.36 -4.64
N ARG A 236 5.74 -8.30 -4.89
CA ARG A 236 4.77 -9.29 -4.38
C ARG A 236 5.06 -10.68 -4.96
N GLN A 237 5.28 -10.78 -6.27
CA GLN A 237 5.66 -12.03 -6.93
C GLN A 237 7.01 -12.56 -6.44
N ARG A 238 7.97 -11.67 -6.17
CA ARG A 238 9.25 -12.04 -5.55
C ARG A 238 9.07 -12.62 -4.14
N THR A 239 8.13 -12.07 -3.36
CA THR A 239 7.78 -12.58 -2.03
C THR A 239 7.18 -13.98 -2.13
N ASP A 240 6.28 -14.19 -3.09
CA ASP A 240 5.69 -15.49 -3.41
C ASP A 240 6.76 -16.54 -3.76
N GLU A 241 7.62 -16.23 -4.74
CA GLU A 241 8.72 -17.09 -5.16
C GLU A 241 9.67 -17.42 -3.99
N PHE A 242 10.02 -16.42 -3.16
CA PHE A 242 10.88 -16.64 -2.01
C PHE A 242 10.23 -17.62 -1.02
N VAL A 243 9.00 -17.36 -0.60
CA VAL A 243 8.31 -18.14 0.42
C VAL A 243 8.11 -19.59 -0.02
N PHE A 244 7.74 -19.82 -1.28
CA PHE A 244 7.50 -21.16 -1.81
C PHE A 244 8.75 -21.88 -2.33
N SER A 245 9.90 -21.20 -2.44
CA SER A 245 11.18 -21.84 -2.77
C SER A 245 11.93 -22.35 -1.54
N VAL A 246 11.60 -21.87 -0.34
CA VAL A 246 12.21 -22.38 0.88
C VAL A 246 11.67 -23.78 1.16
N PRO A 247 12.53 -24.81 1.30
CA PRO A 247 12.07 -26.18 1.54
C PRO A 247 11.22 -26.25 2.81
N THR A 248 9.93 -26.51 2.65
CA THR A 248 9.06 -26.79 3.78
C THR A 248 9.44 -28.16 4.35
N LYS A 249 9.78 -28.19 5.63
CA LYS A 249 10.00 -29.41 6.37
C LYS A 249 8.67 -30.17 6.47
N SER A 250 8.50 -31.24 5.70
CA SER A 250 7.30 -32.09 5.74
C SER A 250 7.46 -33.19 6.77
N VAL A 251 6.39 -33.41 7.55
CA VAL A 251 6.25 -34.58 8.42
C VAL A 251 5.24 -35.51 7.77
N GLU A 252 5.64 -36.75 7.57
CA GLU A 252 4.80 -37.78 6.97
C GLU A 252 4.51 -38.89 7.97
N LEU A 253 3.33 -39.51 7.84
CA LEU A 253 2.99 -40.70 8.61
C LEU A 253 4.04 -41.79 8.38
N GLY A 254 4.41 -42.50 9.45
CA GLY A 254 5.38 -43.58 9.38
C GLY A 254 6.83 -43.19 9.63
N GLN A 255 7.18 -41.89 9.65
CA GLN A 255 8.53 -41.42 9.94
C GLN A 255 8.96 -41.77 11.38
N SER A 256 10.26 -42.01 11.61
CA SER A 256 10.79 -42.30 12.95
C SER A 256 11.08 -41.03 13.75
N PRO A 257 11.18 -41.09 15.09
CA PRO A 257 11.59 -39.95 15.92
C PRO A 257 12.91 -39.33 15.46
N GLU A 258 13.89 -40.13 15.04
CA GLU A 258 15.18 -39.64 14.55
C GLU A 258 15.04 -38.89 13.22
N GLN A 259 14.16 -39.36 12.32
CA GLN A 259 13.86 -38.65 11.08
C GLN A 259 13.18 -37.31 11.37
N ILE A 260 12.23 -37.29 12.32
CA ILE A 260 11.57 -36.06 12.75
C ILE A 260 12.55 -35.10 13.41
N GLU A 261 13.45 -35.59 14.27
CA GLU A 261 14.50 -34.77 14.87
C GLU A 261 15.49 -34.26 13.82
N GLY A 262 15.78 -35.05 12.78
CA GLY A 262 16.61 -34.62 11.65
C GLY A 262 15.94 -33.54 10.79
N ILE A 263 14.62 -33.62 10.62
CA ILE A 263 13.83 -32.65 9.85
C ILE A 263 13.58 -31.39 10.69
N LEU A 264 12.91 -31.51 11.83
CA LEU A 264 12.42 -30.41 12.65
C LEU A 264 13.37 -29.95 13.76
N GLY A 265 14.42 -30.71 14.08
CA GLY A 265 15.26 -30.48 15.25
C GLY A 265 14.69 -31.12 16.52
N GLN A 266 15.32 -30.84 17.66
CA GLN A 266 14.85 -31.35 18.96
C GLN A 266 13.51 -30.70 19.36
N PRO A 267 12.53 -31.47 19.85
CA PRO A 267 11.27 -30.93 20.34
C PRO A 267 11.46 -30.15 21.64
N GLU A 268 10.57 -29.19 21.91
CA GLU A 268 10.57 -28.42 23.16
C GLU A 268 10.24 -29.32 24.35
N ARG A 269 9.37 -30.31 24.16
CA ARG A 269 9.02 -31.31 25.18
C ARG A 269 8.84 -32.70 24.58
N LYS A 270 9.30 -33.71 25.32
CA LYS A 270 9.10 -35.13 25.02
C LYS A 270 8.25 -35.76 26.11
N GLY A 271 7.10 -36.32 25.75
CA GLY A 271 6.29 -37.17 26.63
C GLY A 271 6.40 -38.63 26.21
N ASN A 272 6.84 -39.51 27.10
CA ASN A 272 6.92 -40.95 26.84
C ASN A 272 5.89 -41.68 27.70
N LEU A 273 4.93 -42.33 27.06
CA LEU A 273 3.84 -43.09 27.68
C LEU A 273 3.91 -44.58 27.31
N GLY A 274 5.11 -45.10 27.04
CA GLY A 274 5.34 -46.49 26.64
C GLY A 274 5.22 -46.68 25.14
N SER A 275 4.12 -47.27 24.67
CA SER A 275 3.87 -47.50 23.22
C SER A 275 3.57 -46.21 22.45
N LYS A 276 3.26 -45.13 23.17
CA LYS A 276 2.96 -43.80 22.64
C LYS A 276 4.04 -42.81 23.10
N VAL A 277 4.68 -42.15 22.15
CA VAL A 277 5.61 -41.04 22.40
C VAL A 277 5.02 -39.79 21.77
N VAL A 278 5.17 -38.65 22.44
CA VAL A 278 4.61 -37.37 22.01
C VAL A 278 5.74 -36.35 21.98
N TYR A 279 5.99 -35.78 20.81
CA TYR A 279 6.90 -34.65 20.66
C TYR A 279 6.07 -33.38 20.52
N VAL A 280 6.37 -32.40 21.34
CA VAL A 280 5.74 -31.08 21.28
C VAL A 280 6.76 -30.11 20.72
N TYR A 281 6.44 -29.58 19.54
CA TYR A 281 7.08 -28.42 18.94
C TYR A 281 6.21 -27.19 19.18
N ARG A 282 6.74 -26.02 18.87
CA ARG A 282 6.05 -24.74 19.08
C ARG A 282 4.66 -24.68 18.44
N ASP A 283 4.54 -25.25 17.24
CA ASP A 283 3.36 -25.07 16.37
C ASP A 283 2.64 -26.39 16.07
N MET A 284 3.16 -27.53 16.56
CA MET A 284 2.61 -28.84 16.27
C MET A 284 3.02 -29.87 17.33
N LYS A 285 2.22 -30.92 17.43
CA LYS A 285 2.43 -32.07 18.29
C LYS A 285 2.43 -33.32 17.45
N ILE A 286 3.54 -34.03 17.47
CA ILE A 286 3.73 -35.26 16.71
C ILE A 286 3.56 -36.43 17.66
N ILE A 287 2.64 -37.33 17.32
CA ILE A 287 2.36 -38.52 18.09
C ILE A 287 2.95 -39.71 17.38
N PHE A 288 3.82 -40.42 18.07
CA PHE A 288 4.39 -41.67 17.64
C PHE A 288 3.66 -42.82 18.31
N LEU A 289 3.31 -43.83 17.52
CA LEU A 289 2.89 -45.14 18.02
C LEU A 289 3.87 -46.18 17.50
N ASN A 290 4.40 -47.01 18.40
CA ASN A 290 5.40 -48.04 18.07
C ASN A 290 6.61 -47.48 17.30
N GLY A 291 7.08 -46.29 17.70
CA GLY A 291 8.27 -45.65 17.11
C GLY A 291 8.05 -45.04 15.71
N LYS A 292 6.81 -44.86 15.27
CA LYS A 292 6.48 -44.21 13.98
C LYS A 292 5.43 -43.13 14.14
N VAL A 293 5.54 -42.05 13.36
CA VAL A 293 4.51 -41.00 13.31
C VAL A 293 3.17 -41.62 12.96
N SER A 294 2.20 -41.41 13.84
CA SER A 294 0.83 -41.91 13.73
C SER A 294 -0.19 -40.81 13.59
N ASP A 295 0.12 -39.61 14.11
CA ASP A 295 -0.76 -38.46 14.08
C ASP A 295 0.06 -37.16 14.26
N VAL A 296 -0.44 -36.06 13.71
CA VAL A 296 0.12 -34.71 13.83
C VAL A 296 -1.03 -33.77 14.19
N GLN A 297 -0.90 -33.08 15.31
CA GLN A 297 -1.93 -32.21 15.91
C GLN A 297 -1.43 -30.78 16.04
#